data_AF-A0A850VI38-F1
#
_entry.id   AF-A0A850VI38-F1
#
_cell.length_a   1.000
_cell.length_b   1.000
_cell.length_c   1.000
_cell.angle_alpha   90.00
_cell.angle_beta   90.00
_cell.angle_gamma   90.00
#
_symmetry.space_group_name_H-M   'P 1'
#
loop_
_entity.id
_entity.type
_entity.pdbx_description
1 polymer ?
#
loop_
_entity_poly.entity_id
_entity_poly.type
_entity_poly.pdbx_seq_one_letter_code
_entity_poly.pdbx_strand_id
1 'polypeptide(L)'
;YGDFNAYRSTRKARTFICKPDNSCQGRGIFITHHPEEIKHGERMICQQYISEPFLIDGFKFDMRIYVLVTSCDPLRIFLYKEGLARFATMRYIDRSTRNLGDICMHLTNYAINKHNENFVTDDTVGSKRYWHVRALQEHCLGTRVYLSLPGHPWAAWGHGWGRGLGAGVPGEVTCLSWQVNHSPSFNTDSQLDHEVKDALLCDTLNLINVHACDRRKVLEEDKRRVKERLLQASQAPRESRYCRVLQVP
;
A
#
# COMPACT_ATOMS: atom_id res chain seq x y z
N TYR A 1 -22.46 6.51 8.26
CA TYR A 1 -23.25 6.80 7.04
C TYR A 1 -23.63 8.29 6.93
N GLY A 2 -23.89 9.00 8.03
CA GLY A 2 -24.19 10.45 8.02
C GLY A 2 -23.13 11.31 7.31
N ASP A 3 -21.84 11.07 7.58
CA ASP A 3 -20.73 11.83 6.96
C ASP A 3 -20.61 11.61 5.45
N PHE A 4 -20.91 10.41 4.96
CA PHE A 4 -20.90 10.10 3.53
C PHE A 4 -22.02 10.84 2.79
N ASN A 5 -23.23 10.86 3.36
CA ASN A 5 -24.36 11.60 2.80
C ASN A 5 -24.16 13.12 2.85
N ALA A 6 -23.51 13.65 3.90
CA ALA A 6 -23.12 15.05 4.00
C ALA A 6 -22.02 15.43 3.00
N TYR A 7 -21.07 14.53 2.75
CA TYR A 7 -20.06 14.72 1.71
C TYR A 7 -20.66 14.68 0.30
N ARG A 8 -21.69 13.86 0.08
CA ARG A 8 -22.44 13.79 -1.20
C ARG A 8 -23.16 15.11 -1.51
N SER A 9 -23.85 15.69 -0.52
CA SER A 9 -24.69 16.88 -0.73
C SER A 9 -23.91 18.13 -1.12
N THR A 10 -22.61 18.19 -0.80
CA THR A 10 -21.74 19.34 -1.10
C THR A 10 -21.11 19.30 -2.50
N ARG A 11 -21.04 18.14 -3.19
CA ARG A 11 -20.35 18.00 -4.49
C ARG A 11 -21.07 17.05 -5.45
N LYS A 12 -21.76 17.62 -6.45
CA LYS A 12 -22.76 16.95 -7.31
C LYS A 12 -22.27 15.93 -8.36
N ALA A 13 -20.97 15.61 -8.47
CA ALA A 13 -20.51 14.62 -9.47
C ALA A 13 -19.22 13.92 -9.06
N ARG A 14 -19.31 12.89 -8.21
CA ARG A 14 -18.15 12.08 -7.81
C ARG A 14 -18.37 10.62 -8.16
N THR A 15 -17.39 10.08 -8.86
CA THR A 15 -17.24 8.65 -9.10
C THR A 15 -16.62 8.02 -7.87
N PHE A 16 -17.17 6.90 -7.45
CA PHE A 16 -16.67 6.13 -6.31
C PHE A 16 -16.22 4.76 -6.78
N ILE A 17 -15.16 4.26 -6.14
CA ILE A 17 -14.75 2.87 -6.24
C ILE A 17 -15.08 2.20 -4.91
N CYS A 18 -15.92 1.17 -4.97
CA CYS A 18 -16.37 0.42 -3.80
C CYS A 18 -15.59 -0.90 -3.73
N LYS A 19 -15.06 -1.21 -2.55
CA LYS A 19 -14.20 -2.37 -2.29
C LYS A 19 -14.79 -3.15 -1.11
N PRO A 20 -15.40 -4.32 -1.33
CA PRO A 20 -15.97 -5.11 -0.24
C PRO A 20 -14.90 -5.64 0.72
N ASP A 21 -15.24 -5.72 2.00
CA ASP A 21 -14.36 -6.24 3.04
C ASP A 21 -14.07 -7.74 2.80
N ASN A 22 -12.86 -8.19 3.13
CA ASN A 22 -12.35 -9.55 2.92
C ASN A 22 -12.26 -10.03 1.46
N SER A 23 -12.42 -9.15 0.47
CA SER A 23 -12.10 -9.49 -0.91
C SER A 23 -10.61 -9.26 -1.22
N CYS A 24 -10.00 -10.24 -1.88
CA CYS A 24 -8.66 -10.12 -2.45
C CYS A 24 -8.73 -10.16 -3.99
N GLN A 25 -7.61 -9.86 -4.66
CA GLN A 25 -7.47 -9.98 -6.12
C GLN A 25 -8.40 -9.08 -6.97
N GLY A 26 -9.16 -8.19 -6.33
CA GLY A 26 -10.07 -7.26 -7.00
C GLY A 26 -11.48 -7.80 -7.26
N ARG A 27 -11.84 -8.95 -6.66
CA ARG A 27 -13.21 -9.51 -6.78
C ARG A 27 -14.23 -8.57 -6.13
N GLY A 28 -15.36 -8.37 -6.80
CA GLY A 28 -16.47 -7.55 -6.28
C GLY A 28 -16.15 -6.05 -6.17
N ILE A 29 -15.00 -5.58 -6.67
CA ILE A 29 -14.74 -4.15 -6.81
C ILE A 29 -15.61 -3.63 -7.96
N PHE A 30 -16.35 -2.57 -7.69
CA PHE A 30 -17.13 -1.89 -8.71
C PHE A 30 -16.96 -0.38 -8.61
N ILE A 31 -17.20 0.30 -9.73
CA ILE A 31 -17.13 1.75 -9.84
C ILE A 31 -18.53 2.26 -10.14
N THR A 32 -18.98 3.27 -9.41
CA THR A 32 -20.33 3.81 -9.57
C THR A 32 -20.34 5.33 -9.49
N HIS A 33 -21.28 5.93 -10.22
CA HIS A 33 -21.68 7.33 -10.07
C HIS A 33 -22.94 7.48 -9.20
N HIS A 34 -23.60 6.37 -8.90
CA HIS A 34 -24.89 6.29 -8.22
C HIS A 34 -24.66 5.68 -6.84
N PRO A 35 -24.53 6.51 -5.79
CA PRO A 35 -24.38 6.00 -4.42
C PRO A 35 -25.52 5.08 -3.99
N GLU A 36 -26.67 5.17 -4.67
CA GLU A 36 -27.83 4.30 -4.46
C GLU A 36 -27.55 2.83 -4.83
N GLU A 37 -26.57 2.54 -5.69
CA GLU A 37 -26.12 1.17 -6.02
C GLU A 37 -25.30 0.53 -4.89
N ILE A 38 -24.87 1.32 -3.90
CA ILE A 38 -24.08 0.84 -2.76
C ILE A 38 -25.01 0.16 -1.77
N LYS A 39 -25.04 -1.17 -1.81
CA LYS A 39 -25.87 -2.00 -0.94
C LYS A 39 -25.63 -1.70 0.54
N HIS A 40 -26.71 -1.46 1.27
CA HIS A 40 -26.68 -1.24 2.71
C HIS A 40 -26.46 -2.57 3.45
N GLY A 41 -25.68 -2.53 4.53
CA GLY A 41 -25.42 -3.70 5.40
C GLY A 41 -24.21 -4.55 4.98
N GLU A 42 -23.69 -4.36 3.77
CA GLU A 42 -22.42 -4.96 3.36
C GLU A 42 -21.24 -4.11 3.87
N ARG A 43 -20.25 -4.80 4.45
CA ARG A 43 -19.04 -4.18 4.98
C ARG A 43 -18.11 -3.89 3.80
N MET A 44 -17.86 -2.62 3.50
CA MET A 44 -17.06 -2.20 2.34
C MET A 44 -16.43 -0.81 2.53
N ILE A 45 -15.34 -0.57 1.82
CA ILE A 45 -14.71 0.74 1.69
C ILE A 45 -15.24 1.42 0.42
N CYS A 46 -15.86 2.58 0.59
CA CYS A 46 -16.20 3.48 -0.51
C CYS A 46 -15.16 4.59 -0.58
N GLN A 47 -14.42 4.66 -1.68
CA GLN A 47 -13.34 5.63 -1.89
C GLN A 47 -13.64 6.49 -3.13
N GLN A 48 -13.27 7.77 -3.08
CA GLN A 48 -13.33 8.62 -4.27
C GLN A 48 -12.42 8.05 -5.37
N TYR A 49 -12.97 7.79 -6.54
CA TYR A 49 -12.21 7.28 -7.67
C TYR A 49 -11.35 8.38 -8.31
N ILE A 50 -10.08 8.06 -8.58
CA ILE A 50 -9.16 8.95 -9.30
C ILE A 50 -9.45 8.81 -10.78
N SER A 51 -10.10 9.83 -11.33
CA SER A 51 -10.57 9.83 -12.72
C SER A 51 -9.57 10.34 -13.75
N GLU A 52 -8.58 11.09 -13.31
CA GLU A 52 -7.51 11.61 -14.14
C GLU A 52 -6.20 10.97 -13.64
N PRO A 53 -6.06 9.64 -13.76
CA PRO A 53 -4.83 8.97 -13.36
C PRO A 53 -3.69 9.41 -14.28
N PHE A 54 -2.47 9.40 -13.76
CA PHE A 54 -1.29 9.43 -14.62
C PHE A 54 -1.25 8.14 -15.46
N LEU A 55 -1.03 8.29 -16.75
CA LEU A 55 -1.06 7.20 -17.73
C LEU A 55 0.32 7.04 -18.36
N ILE A 56 0.70 5.80 -18.64
CA ILE A 56 1.87 5.44 -19.45
C ILE A 56 1.34 4.68 -20.66
N ASP A 57 1.72 5.11 -21.87
CA ASP A 57 1.22 4.54 -23.14
C ASP A 57 -0.32 4.58 -23.30
N GLY A 58 -0.98 5.45 -22.53
CA GLY A 58 -2.45 5.52 -22.46
C GLY A 58 -3.10 4.45 -21.57
N PHE A 59 -2.32 3.68 -20.82
CA PHE A 59 -2.81 2.68 -19.87
C PHE A 59 -2.70 3.18 -18.44
N LYS A 60 -3.71 2.84 -17.64
CA LYS A 60 -3.69 3.05 -16.21
C LYS A 60 -2.74 2.02 -15.59
N PHE A 61 -1.94 2.44 -14.62
CA PHE A 61 -1.00 1.55 -13.94
C PHE A 61 -0.93 1.83 -12.44
N ASP A 62 -0.53 0.82 -11.68
CA ASP A 62 -0.14 0.97 -10.29
C ASP A 62 1.29 0.46 -10.09
N MET A 63 1.93 0.97 -9.06
CA MET A 63 3.24 0.52 -8.66
C MET A 63 3.16 -0.29 -7.38
N ARG A 64 3.84 -1.44 -7.38
CA ARG A 64 4.13 -2.21 -6.18
C ARG A 64 5.50 -1.88 -5.68
N ILE A 65 5.55 -1.28 -4.49
CA ILE A 65 6.77 -0.95 -3.79
C ILE A 65 6.95 -1.89 -2.60
N TYR A 66 8.17 -2.38 -2.41
CA TYR A 66 8.53 -3.31 -1.35
C TYR A 66 9.20 -2.59 -0.18
N VAL A 67 8.68 -2.74 1.04
CA VAL A 67 9.21 -2.08 2.25
C VAL A 67 9.31 -3.08 3.39
N LEU A 68 10.47 -3.14 4.02
CA LEU A 68 10.77 -3.99 5.17
C LEU A 68 10.86 -3.15 6.45
N VAL A 69 10.03 -3.49 7.44
CA VAL A 69 10.09 -2.89 8.78
C VAL A 69 10.77 -3.91 9.71
N THR A 70 11.91 -3.54 10.28
CA THR A 70 12.71 -4.44 11.15
C THR A 70 12.61 -4.09 12.63
N SER A 71 12.18 -2.87 12.95
CA SER A 71 12.00 -2.41 14.33
C SER A 71 10.98 -1.28 14.33
N CYS A 72 10.17 -1.19 15.38
CA CYS A 72 9.24 -0.09 15.61
C CYS A 72 9.71 0.89 16.70
N ASP A 73 10.70 0.48 17.51
CA ASP A 73 11.29 1.31 18.56
C ASP A 73 12.76 0.90 18.82
N PRO A 74 13.75 1.61 18.27
CA PRO A 74 13.60 2.73 17.34
C PRO A 74 13.07 2.25 15.99
N LEU A 75 12.26 3.07 15.32
CA LEU A 75 11.67 2.74 14.03
C LEU A 75 12.76 2.54 12.96
N ARG A 76 12.79 1.35 12.33
CA ARG A 76 13.73 1.03 11.25
C ARG A 76 12.99 0.43 10.06
N ILE A 77 12.96 1.20 8.98
CA ILE A 77 12.26 0.91 7.73
C ILE A 77 13.28 0.91 6.57
N PHE A 78 13.20 -0.09 5.71
CA PHE A 78 14.00 -0.23 4.50
C PHE A 78 13.10 -0.28 3.28
N LEU A 79 13.39 0.57 2.30
CA LEU A 79 12.73 0.57 1.00
C LEU A 79 13.55 -0.30 0.04
N TYR A 80 12.93 -1.33 -0.53
CA TYR A 80 13.60 -2.11 -1.56
C TYR A 80 13.74 -1.29 -2.82
N LYS A 81 14.91 -1.36 -3.45
CA LYS A 81 15.26 -0.58 -4.64
C LYS A 81 14.42 -0.93 -5.87
N GLU A 82 13.89 -2.15 -5.91
CA GLU A 82 13.08 -2.63 -7.03
C GLU A 82 11.61 -2.79 -6.66
N GLY A 83 10.76 -2.65 -7.67
CA GLY A 83 9.33 -2.82 -7.58
C GLY A 83 8.75 -3.36 -8.89
N LEU A 84 7.43 -3.49 -8.93
CA LEU A 84 6.71 -3.94 -10.13
C LEU A 84 5.68 -2.89 -10.51
N ALA A 85 5.74 -2.41 -11.75
CA ALA A 85 4.64 -1.65 -12.33
C ALA A 85 3.64 -2.62 -12.97
N ARG A 86 2.36 -2.45 -12.69
CA ARG A 86 1.28 -3.30 -13.21
C ARG A 86 0.28 -2.43 -13.95
N PHE A 87 -0.01 -2.82 -15.18
CA PHE A 87 -0.82 -2.06 -16.11
C PHE A 87 -2.18 -2.71 -16.28
N ALA A 88 -3.18 -1.86 -16.50
CA ALA A 88 -4.44 -2.21 -17.11
C ALA A 88 -4.19 -2.70 -18.54
N THR A 89 -5.01 -3.63 -19.04
CA THR A 89 -4.88 -4.16 -20.41
C THR A 89 -5.76 -3.44 -21.42
N MET A 90 -6.65 -2.56 -20.96
CA MET A 90 -7.46 -1.70 -21.83
C MET A 90 -7.01 -0.24 -21.68
N ARG A 91 -6.94 0.47 -22.81
CA ARG A 91 -6.55 1.89 -22.83
C ARG A 91 -7.55 2.71 -22.04
N TYR A 92 -7.03 3.65 -21.25
CA TYR A 92 -7.85 4.52 -20.43
C TYR A 92 -8.57 5.56 -21.29
N ILE A 93 -9.89 5.57 -21.21
CA ILE A 93 -10.75 6.55 -21.87
C ILE A 93 -11.42 7.39 -20.78
N ASP A 94 -11.41 8.71 -20.98
CA ASP A 94 -12.05 9.65 -20.05
C ASP A 94 -13.53 9.34 -19.84
N ARG A 95 -14.04 9.82 -18.70
CA ARG A 95 -15.32 9.41 -18.11
C ARG A 95 -16.47 9.42 -19.13
N SER A 96 -17.07 8.24 -19.32
CA SER A 96 -18.41 8.08 -19.87
C SER A 96 -19.12 7.03 -19.03
N THR A 97 -20.41 7.22 -18.73
CA THR A 97 -21.22 6.22 -17.99
C THR A 97 -21.17 4.83 -18.64
N ARG A 98 -20.83 4.77 -19.93
CA ARG A 98 -20.73 3.55 -20.73
C ARG A 98 -19.47 2.71 -20.46
N ASN A 99 -18.43 3.27 -19.82
CA ASN A 99 -17.14 2.59 -19.67
C ASN A 99 -16.84 2.05 -18.26
N LEU A 100 -17.69 2.33 -17.26
CA LEU A 100 -17.48 1.86 -15.87
C LEU A 100 -17.46 0.34 -15.71
N GLY A 101 -18.12 -0.37 -16.63
CA GLY A 101 -18.13 -1.84 -16.65
C GLY A 101 -16.83 -2.45 -17.18
N ASP A 102 -15.95 -1.66 -17.82
CA ASP A 102 -14.66 -2.15 -18.29
C ASP A 102 -13.66 -2.20 -17.13
N ILE A 103 -13.73 -3.30 -16.39
CA ILE A 103 -12.85 -3.55 -15.24
C ILE A 103 -11.38 -3.62 -15.64
N CYS A 104 -11.06 -4.05 -16.87
CA CYS A 104 -9.68 -4.19 -17.35
C CYS A 104 -9.06 -2.85 -17.76
N MET A 105 -9.87 -1.80 -17.92
CA MET A 105 -9.41 -0.41 -18.06
C MET A 105 -9.15 0.24 -16.69
N HIS A 106 -10.00 -0.08 -15.71
CA HIS A 106 -10.02 0.63 -14.43
C HIS A 106 -9.18 -0.02 -13.33
N LEU A 107 -8.99 -1.34 -13.37
CA LEU A 107 -8.29 -2.12 -12.35
C LEU A 107 -7.01 -2.72 -12.95
N THR A 108 -5.90 -2.56 -12.24
CA THR A 108 -4.56 -3.00 -12.65
C THR A 108 -4.12 -4.30 -11.97
N ASN A 109 -5.05 -4.94 -11.24
CA ASN A 109 -4.79 -6.19 -10.55
C ASN A 109 -4.39 -7.28 -11.57
N TYR A 110 -3.24 -7.91 -11.35
CA TYR A 110 -2.77 -9.02 -12.19
C TYR A 110 -3.83 -10.11 -12.35
N ALA A 111 -4.51 -10.50 -11.27
CA ALA A 111 -5.54 -11.53 -11.31
C ALA A 111 -6.74 -11.20 -12.23
N ILE A 112 -7.02 -9.92 -12.46
CA ILE A 112 -8.07 -9.45 -13.38
C ILE A 112 -7.54 -9.44 -14.82
N ASN A 113 -6.33 -8.94 -15.01
CA ASN A 113 -5.79 -8.65 -16.33
C ASN A 113 -5.10 -9.85 -16.99
N LYS A 114 -4.58 -10.82 -16.23
CA LYS A 114 -3.76 -11.94 -16.75
C LYS A 114 -4.45 -12.84 -17.78
N HIS A 115 -5.78 -12.81 -17.83
CA HIS A 115 -6.58 -13.59 -18.76
C HIS A 115 -7.23 -12.73 -19.86
N ASN A 116 -6.95 -11.43 -19.89
CA ASN A 116 -7.38 -10.57 -20.97
C ASN A 116 -6.54 -10.86 -22.22
N GLU A 117 -7.17 -10.84 -23.39
CA GLU A 117 -6.51 -11.06 -24.69
C GLU A 117 -5.39 -10.03 -24.97
N ASN A 118 -5.48 -8.84 -24.39
CA ASN A 118 -4.50 -7.76 -24.52
C ASN A 118 -3.40 -7.82 -23.45
N PHE A 119 -3.31 -8.90 -22.67
CA PHE A 119 -2.24 -9.06 -21.68
C PHE A 119 -0.92 -9.40 -22.36
N VAL A 120 0.08 -8.52 -22.21
CA VAL A 120 1.40 -8.69 -22.83
C VAL A 120 2.41 -9.14 -21.79
N THR A 121 3.03 -10.30 -22.03
CA THR A 121 4.10 -10.88 -21.20
C THR A 121 5.48 -10.47 -21.71
N ASP A 122 5.77 -9.18 -21.69
CA ASP A 122 7.08 -8.62 -22.04
C ASP A 122 7.59 -7.78 -20.86
N ASP A 123 8.85 -7.94 -20.48
CA ASP A 123 9.38 -7.30 -19.27
C ASP A 123 9.61 -5.79 -19.44
N THR A 124 9.64 -5.29 -20.69
CA THR A 124 9.92 -3.90 -21.04
C THR A 124 8.66 -3.12 -21.44
N VAL A 125 7.80 -3.71 -22.26
CA VAL A 125 6.57 -3.08 -22.78
C VAL A 125 5.29 -3.77 -22.30
N GLY A 126 5.41 -4.87 -21.58
CA GLY A 126 4.27 -5.69 -21.20
C GLY A 126 3.38 -5.07 -20.13
N SER A 127 2.31 -5.78 -19.81
CA SER A 127 1.31 -5.38 -18.81
C SER A 127 1.85 -5.47 -17.37
N LYS A 128 3.09 -5.93 -17.23
CA LYS A 128 3.84 -5.98 -15.99
C LYS A 128 5.31 -5.70 -16.30
N ARG A 129 5.89 -4.72 -15.63
CA ARG A 129 7.24 -4.22 -15.94
C ARG A 129 8.07 -4.10 -14.68
N TYR A 130 9.38 -4.27 -14.85
CA TYR A 130 10.34 -3.91 -13.82
C TYR A 130 10.22 -2.41 -13.53
N TRP A 131 10.37 -2.04 -12.26
CA TRP A 131 10.44 -0.63 -11.92
C TRP A 131 11.47 -0.36 -10.84
N HIS A 132 12.44 0.49 -11.18
CA HIS A 132 13.43 0.95 -10.22
C HIS A 132 12.89 2.14 -9.42
N VAL A 133 12.95 2.09 -8.10
CA VAL A 133 12.38 3.14 -7.23
C VAL A 133 13.00 4.51 -7.48
N ARG A 134 14.24 4.62 -7.96
CA ARG A 134 14.82 5.93 -8.35
C ARG A 134 14.06 6.59 -9.52
N ALA A 135 13.51 5.80 -10.44
CA ALA A 135 12.68 6.34 -11.51
C ALA A 135 11.39 7.00 -10.97
N LEU A 136 10.88 6.57 -9.81
CA LEU A 136 9.79 7.26 -9.11
C LEU A 136 10.25 8.63 -8.61
N GLN A 137 11.46 8.74 -8.08
CA GLN A 137 12.00 10.01 -7.59
C GLN A 137 12.21 11.02 -8.72
N GLU A 138 12.60 10.54 -9.90
CA GLU A 138 12.81 11.36 -11.10
C GLU A 138 11.49 11.79 -11.77
N HIS A 139 10.48 10.91 -11.83
CA HIS A 139 9.21 11.17 -12.53
C HIS A 139 8.10 11.71 -11.61
N CYS A 140 8.20 11.50 -10.30
CA CYS A 140 7.26 12.00 -9.28
C CYS A 140 7.99 12.97 -8.35
N LEU A 141 8.65 13.99 -8.92
CA LEU A 141 9.33 15.04 -8.17
C LEU A 141 8.37 15.63 -7.12
N GLY A 142 8.63 15.33 -5.85
CA GLY A 142 7.84 15.86 -4.72
C GLY A 142 6.92 14.87 -4.00
N THR A 143 6.81 13.59 -4.42
CA THR A 143 6.01 12.62 -3.66
C THR A 143 6.71 12.23 -2.35
N ARG A 144 6.23 12.77 -1.22
CA ARG A 144 6.56 12.28 0.12
C ARG A 144 5.70 11.07 0.47
N VAL A 145 6.31 9.90 0.62
CA VAL A 145 5.62 8.68 1.09
C VAL A 145 5.51 8.74 2.61
N TYR A 146 4.30 8.98 3.12
CA TYR A 146 4.00 8.93 4.55
C TYR A 146 3.47 7.53 4.92
N LEU A 147 4.26 6.76 5.66
CA LEU A 147 3.85 5.48 6.24
C LEU A 147 3.29 5.74 7.65
N SER A 148 1.97 5.69 7.81
CA SER A 148 1.34 5.60 9.13
C SER A 148 1.36 4.13 9.59
N LEU A 149 2.27 3.78 10.50
CA LEU A 149 2.32 2.43 11.06
C LEU A 149 1.42 2.34 12.32
N PRO A 150 0.34 1.54 12.32
CA PRO A 150 -0.26 1.10 13.58
C PRO A 150 0.74 0.19 14.32
N GLY A 151 0.73 0.22 15.66
CA GLY A 151 1.81 -0.24 16.56
C GLY A 151 2.22 -1.72 16.58
N HIS A 152 2.33 -2.39 15.43
CA HIS A 152 2.86 -3.76 15.30
C HIS A 152 3.88 -3.89 14.16
N PRO A 153 4.99 -4.63 14.37
CA PRO A 153 6.09 -4.74 13.41
C PRO A 153 5.80 -5.80 12.36
N TRP A 154 5.46 -5.37 11.15
CA TRP A 154 5.58 -6.19 9.94
C TRP A 154 5.40 -5.33 8.70
N ALA A 155 6.04 -5.80 7.61
CA ALA A 155 6.21 -5.12 6.34
C ALA A 155 4.93 -4.46 5.80
N ALA A 156 5.08 -3.21 5.34
CA ALA A 156 4.00 -2.38 4.82
C ALA A 156 4.20 -2.18 3.31
N TRP A 157 3.25 -2.62 2.49
CA TRP A 157 3.43 -2.69 1.03
C TRP A 157 2.49 -1.72 0.32
N GLY A 158 2.97 -0.68 -0.37
CA GLY A 158 2.13 0.38 -0.94
C GLY A 158 1.73 0.19 -2.42
N HIS A 159 0.46 0.48 -2.75
CA HIS A 159 -0.04 0.70 -4.12
C HIS A 159 -0.33 2.17 -4.40
N GLY A 160 0.50 2.85 -5.19
CA GLY A 160 0.33 4.27 -5.49
C GLY A 160 -0.43 4.53 -6.78
N TRP A 161 -1.35 5.50 -6.78
CA TRP A 161 -1.99 6.05 -7.98
C TRP A 161 -1.64 7.53 -8.14
N GLY A 162 -1.03 7.93 -9.25
CA GLY A 162 -0.75 9.34 -9.56
C GLY A 162 -1.96 10.08 -10.14
N ARG A 163 -2.14 11.38 -9.84
CA ARG A 163 -2.93 12.30 -10.70
C ARG A 163 -1.97 13.03 -11.63
N GLY A 164 -2.29 13.06 -12.93
CA GLY A 164 -1.67 14.01 -13.85
C GLY A 164 -2.24 15.39 -13.58
N LEU A 165 -1.41 16.36 -13.19
CA LEU A 165 -1.79 17.77 -13.26
C LEU A 165 -1.80 18.16 -14.75
N GLY A 166 -2.83 18.88 -15.17
CA GLY A 166 -3.20 19.07 -16.58
C GLY A 166 -2.07 19.54 -17.51
N ALA A 167 -2.30 19.37 -18.81
CA ALA A 167 -1.39 19.74 -19.90
C ALA A 167 -0.78 21.14 -19.71
N GLY A 168 0.49 21.20 -19.30
CA GLY A 168 1.21 22.47 -19.13
C GLY A 168 2.38 22.46 -18.15
N VAL A 169 2.47 21.48 -17.25
CA VAL A 169 3.63 21.35 -16.34
C VAL A 169 4.25 19.97 -16.48
N PRO A 170 5.41 19.84 -17.17
CA PRO A 170 6.17 18.59 -17.18
C PRO A 170 6.68 18.32 -15.75
N GLY A 171 6.29 17.20 -15.15
CA GLY A 171 7.04 16.61 -14.03
C GLY A 171 6.38 16.53 -12.65
N GLU A 172 5.14 16.99 -12.44
CA GLU A 172 4.47 16.84 -11.14
C GLU A 172 3.43 15.70 -11.16
N VAL A 173 3.88 14.49 -10.84
CA VAL A 173 2.97 13.37 -10.50
C VAL A 173 2.75 13.36 -9.00
N THR A 174 1.51 13.62 -8.56
CA THR A 174 1.13 13.46 -7.15
C THR A 174 0.52 12.08 -6.94
N CYS A 175 1.15 11.21 -6.15
CA CYS A 175 0.54 9.95 -5.72
C CYS A 175 -0.59 10.20 -4.70
N LEU A 176 -1.83 9.95 -5.08
CA LEU A 176 -3.05 10.31 -4.35
C LEU A 176 -3.68 9.20 -3.51
N SER A 177 -3.30 7.94 -3.73
CA SER A 177 -3.89 6.83 -2.97
C SER A 177 -2.88 5.71 -2.80
N TRP A 178 -2.61 5.34 -1.55
CA TRP A 178 -1.76 4.23 -1.15
C TRP A 178 -2.59 3.21 -0.37
N GLN A 179 -2.63 1.96 -0.84
CA GLN A 179 -3.12 0.85 -0.02
C GLN A 179 -1.92 0.07 0.52
N VAL A 180 -1.88 -0.12 1.84
CA VAL A 180 -0.91 -0.97 2.51
C VAL A 180 -1.46 -2.40 2.51
N ASN A 181 -0.87 -3.26 1.68
CA ASN A 181 -1.00 -4.69 1.89
C ASN A 181 -0.04 -5.09 3.00
N HIS A 182 -0.24 -6.29 3.50
CA HIS A 182 0.28 -6.73 4.77
C HIS A 182 0.85 -8.15 4.58
N SER A 183 0.13 -9.01 3.84
CA SER A 183 0.62 -10.27 3.29
C SER A 183 0.62 -10.19 1.75
N PRO A 184 1.68 -9.68 1.11
CA PRO A 184 1.74 -9.57 -0.34
C PRO A 184 1.86 -10.98 -0.95
N SER A 185 1.37 -11.15 -2.17
CA SER A 185 1.60 -12.40 -2.90
C SER A 185 3.06 -12.47 -3.34
N PHE A 186 3.73 -13.57 -2.98
CA PHE A 186 5.06 -13.94 -3.46
C PHE A 186 5.01 -15.01 -4.56
N ASN A 187 3.87 -15.17 -5.24
CA ASN A 187 3.76 -16.08 -6.38
C ASN A 187 4.72 -15.65 -7.50
N THR A 188 5.37 -16.60 -8.15
CA THR A 188 6.31 -16.37 -9.24
C THR A 188 5.73 -16.80 -10.58
N ASP A 189 4.61 -16.20 -10.96
CA ASP A 189 3.87 -16.56 -12.18
C ASP A 189 4.60 -16.09 -13.47
N SER A 190 5.54 -15.15 -13.35
CA SER A 190 6.42 -14.68 -14.44
C SER A 190 7.89 -14.68 -14.03
N GLN A 191 8.81 -14.73 -15.01
CA GLN A 191 10.26 -14.62 -14.78
C GLN A 191 10.59 -13.34 -13.99
N LEU A 192 9.96 -12.22 -14.34
CA LEU A 192 10.05 -10.96 -13.62
C LEU A 192 9.61 -11.04 -12.15
N ASP A 193 8.60 -11.86 -11.80
CA ASP A 193 8.26 -12.06 -10.39
C ASP A 193 9.39 -12.77 -9.66
N HIS A 194 9.92 -13.84 -10.27
CA HIS A 194 10.97 -14.64 -9.68
C HIS A 194 12.19 -13.77 -9.38
N GLU A 195 12.68 -13.02 -10.36
CA GLU A 195 13.86 -12.17 -10.19
C GLU A 195 13.69 -11.12 -9.09
N VAL A 196 12.57 -10.40 -9.08
CA VAL A 196 12.35 -9.33 -8.10
C VAL A 196 12.08 -9.90 -6.70
N LYS A 197 11.28 -10.96 -6.59
CA LYS A 197 10.85 -11.50 -5.28
C LYS A 197 11.90 -12.38 -4.64
N ASP A 198 12.63 -13.19 -5.41
CA ASP A 198 13.68 -14.05 -4.87
C ASP A 198 14.83 -13.20 -4.33
N ALA A 199 15.27 -12.19 -5.10
CA ALA A 199 16.28 -11.23 -4.64
C ALA A 199 15.80 -10.46 -3.39
N LEU A 200 14.54 -9.99 -3.38
CA LEU A 200 13.95 -9.32 -2.22
C LEU A 200 13.97 -10.21 -0.96
N LEU A 201 13.59 -11.48 -1.09
CA LEU A 201 13.54 -12.42 0.04
C LEU A 201 14.95 -12.74 0.52
N CYS A 202 15.89 -13.02 -0.39
CA CYS A 202 17.29 -13.25 -0.05
C CYS A 202 17.91 -12.05 0.69
N ASP A 203 17.75 -10.84 0.14
CA ASP A 203 18.24 -9.61 0.74
C ASP A 203 17.61 -9.35 2.12
N THR A 204 16.30 -9.64 2.25
CA THR A 204 15.58 -9.53 3.52
C THR A 204 16.16 -10.48 4.57
N LEU A 205 16.34 -11.76 4.23
CA LEU A 205 16.89 -12.77 5.15
C LEU A 205 18.32 -12.44 5.59
N ASN A 206 19.15 -11.96 4.65
CA ASN A 206 20.50 -11.49 4.95
C ASN A 206 20.48 -10.29 5.89
N LEU A 207 19.58 -9.32 5.65
CA LEU A 207 19.51 -8.09 6.43
C LEU A 207 18.98 -8.31 7.84
N ILE A 208 17.96 -9.16 8.00
CA ILE A 208 17.42 -9.51 9.33
C ILE A 208 18.34 -10.50 10.07
N ASN A 209 19.39 -10.99 9.40
CA ASN A 209 20.43 -11.85 9.95
C ASN A 209 19.86 -12.99 10.80
N VAL A 210 18.96 -13.79 10.21
CA VAL A 210 18.29 -14.91 10.91
C VAL A 210 19.30 -15.88 11.54
N HIS A 211 20.48 -16.01 10.94
CA HIS A 211 21.57 -16.84 11.46
C HIS A 211 22.21 -16.31 12.76
N ALA A 212 22.13 -15.01 13.05
CA ALA A 212 22.66 -14.43 14.29
C ALA A 212 21.68 -14.48 15.47
N CYS A 213 20.41 -14.85 15.26
CA CYS A 213 19.49 -15.20 16.34
C CYS A 213 19.87 -16.57 16.93
N ASP A 214 20.98 -16.62 17.67
CA ASP A 214 21.34 -17.76 18.49
C ASP A 214 20.27 -17.90 19.59
N ARG A 215 19.40 -18.90 19.42
CA ARG A 215 18.30 -19.20 20.35
C ARG A 215 18.76 -19.22 21.80
N ARG A 216 20.01 -19.63 22.06
CA ARG A 216 20.60 -19.68 23.40
C ARG A 216 20.87 -18.28 23.95
N LYS A 217 21.47 -17.40 23.16
CA LYS A 217 21.75 -16.01 23.56
C LYS A 217 20.48 -15.20 23.80
N VAL A 218 19.47 -15.39 22.95
CA VAL A 218 18.17 -14.73 23.11
C VAL A 218 17.49 -15.17 24.42
N LEU A 219 17.49 -16.46 24.73
CA LEU A 219 16.94 -16.99 25.98
C LEU A 219 17.70 -16.50 27.22
N GLU A 220 19.02 -16.34 27.14
CA GLU A 220 19.85 -15.81 28.22
C GLU A 220 19.61 -14.32 28.45
N GLU A 221 19.49 -13.52 27.38
CA GLU A 221 19.14 -12.11 27.48
C GLU A 221 17.74 -11.88 28.04
N ASP A 222 16.75 -12.67 27.63
CA ASP A 222 15.39 -12.58 28.18
C ASP A 222 15.38 -12.93 29.67
N LYS A 223 16.10 -13.99 30.08
CA LYS A 223 16.29 -14.30 31.51
C LYS A 223 16.94 -13.14 32.26
N ARG A 224 17.93 -12.48 31.66
CA ARG A 224 18.60 -11.30 32.23
C ARG A 224 17.65 -10.11 32.37
N ARG A 225 16.86 -9.79 31.33
CA ARG A 225 15.86 -8.70 31.32
C ARG A 225 14.75 -8.94 32.34
N VAL A 226 14.26 -10.17 32.47
CA VAL A 226 13.27 -10.54 33.50
C VAL A 226 13.86 -10.36 34.90
N LYS A 227 15.10 -10.80 35.11
CA LYS A 227 15.79 -10.65 36.41
C LYS A 227 16.02 -9.18 36.76
N GLU A 228 16.42 -8.33 35.80
CA GLU A 228 16.57 -6.88 36.00
C GLU A 228 15.24 -6.21 36.36
N ARG A 229 14.13 -6.58 35.69
CA ARG A 229 12.79 -6.06 36.01
C ARG A 229 12.34 -6.45 37.42
N LEU A 230 12.61 -7.69 37.84
CA LEU A 230 12.29 -8.16 39.19
C LEU A 230 13.14 -7.44 40.25
N LEU A 231 14.42 -7.20 39.98
CA LEU A 231 15.32 -6.48 40.87
C LEU A 231 14.96 -4.99 40.99
N GLN A 232 14.60 -4.33 39.89
CA GLN A 232 14.12 -2.94 39.91
C GLN A 232 12.77 -2.80 40.63
N ALA A 233 11.86 -3.76 40.46
CA ALA A 233 10.60 -3.79 41.20
C ALA A 233 10.81 -4.00 42.72
N SER A 234 11.92 -4.65 43.11
CA SER A 234 12.27 -4.85 44.53
C SER A 234 12.97 -3.65 45.18
N GLN A 235 13.45 -2.68 44.39
CA GLN A 235 14.19 -1.51 44.88
C GLN A 235 13.38 -0.19 44.88
N ALA A 236 12.11 -0.20 44.45
CA ALA A 236 11.26 0.99 44.54
C ALA A 236 10.93 1.30 46.03
N PRO A 237 11.23 2.50 46.56
CA PRO A 237 10.78 2.89 47.88
C PRO A 237 9.25 2.97 47.89
N ARG A 238 8.61 2.43 48.94
CA ARG A 238 7.20 2.71 49.24
C ARG A 238 7.06 4.17 49.69
N GLU A 239 7.04 5.12 48.75
CA GLU A 239 6.61 6.48 49.04
C GLU A 239 5.12 6.68 48.75
N SER A 240 4.50 7.38 49.68
CA SER A 240 3.07 7.52 49.92
C SER A 240 2.36 8.31 48.83
N ARG A 241 1.13 7.88 48.52
CA ARG A 241 0.19 8.60 47.65
C ARG A 241 -0.09 10.00 48.21
N TYR A 242 0.42 11.03 47.56
CA TYR A 242 -0.24 12.34 47.53
C TYR A 242 -0.44 12.76 46.07
N CYS A 243 -1.70 12.79 45.64
CA CYS A 243 -2.11 13.41 44.38
C CYS A 243 -1.75 14.90 44.42
N ARG A 244 -0.90 15.36 43.49
CA ARG A 244 -0.86 16.76 43.09
C ARG A 244 -1.59 16.93 41.76
N VAL A 245 -2.74 17.59 41.83
CA VAL A 245 -3.44 18.18 40.69
C VAL A 245 -2.57 19.35 40.20
N LEU A 246 -2.10 19.31 38.96
CA LEU A 246 -1.43 20.44 38.32
C LEU A 246 -2.47 21.28 37.57
N GLN A 247 -2.67 22.52 38.03
CA GLN A 247 -3.32 23.58 37.26
C GLN A 247 -2.42 24.00 36.09
N VAL A 248 -3.07 24.22 34.95
CA VAL A 248 -2.48 24.75 33.71
C VAL A 248 -2.40 26.28 33.81
N PRO A 249 -1.34 26.93 33.30
CA PRO A 249 -1.30 28.40 33.13
C PRO A 249 -2.36 28.91 32.14
#